data_AF-A0A7W0UTN7-F1
#
_entry.id   AF-A0A7W0UTN7-F1
#
_cell.length_a   1.000
_cell.length_b   1.000
_cell.length_c   1.000
_cell.angle_alpha   90.00
_cell.angle_beta   90.00
_cell.angle_gamma   90.00
#
_symmetry.space_group_name_H-M   'P 1'
#
loop_
_entity.id
_entity.type
_entity.pdbx_description
1 polymer ?
#
loop_
_entity_poly.entity_id
_entity_poly.type
_entity_poly.pdbx_seq_one_letter_code
_entity_poly.pdbx_strand_id
1 'polypeptide(L)'
;MGGQAETAETTGAYCPHCHLLIERDVRAPWPARPVRCAHCQLLIGAGRSRTEPAPRPGAKGTAAGVFSRRAKRHGDENGHPPRSPDDVLEGIRAVAGTRGERPERLLMVDYQQLAVVDPEIPPLSDVFAAFGSWKSARRRAAELV
;
A
#
# COMPACT_ATOMS: atom_id res chain seq x y z
N MET A 1 29.43 -36.35 15.09
CA MET A 1 29.02 -35.60 13.89
C MET A 1 27.64 -35.02 14.18
N GLY A 2 27.58 -33.80 14.73
CA GLY A 2 26.33 -33.09 15.00
C GLY A 2 26.20 -31.97 13.98
N GLY A 3 25.38 -32.18 12.94
CA GLY A 3 25.10 -31.18 11.92
C GLY A 3 24.30 -30.04 12.53
N GLN A 4 24.90 -28.86 12.57
CA GLN A 4 24.20 -27.62 12.86
C GLN A 4 23.21 -27.37 11.71
N ALA A 5 21.92 -27.44 12.00
CA ALA A 5 20.92 -26.91 11.10
C ALA A 5 21.10 -25.39 11.07
N GLU A 6 21.84 -24.89 10.08
CA GLU A 6 21.88 -23.47 9.74
C GLU A 6 20.43 -23.00 9.56
N THR A 7 19.94 -22.22 10.52
CA THR A 7 18.67 -21.50 10.40
C THR A 7 18.82 -20.55 9.22
N ALA A 8 18.35 -20.97 8.04
CA ALA A 8 18.42 -20.16 6.84
C ALA A 8 17.71 -18.82 7.11
N GLU A 9 18.48 -17.74 7.12
CA GLU A 9 17.97 -16.39 7.40
C GLU A 9 16.87 -16.05 6.38
N THR A 10 15.68 -15.77 6.90
CA THR A 10 14.54 -15.32 6.11
C THR A 10 14.45 -13.81 6.12
N THR A 11 14.09 -13.22 4.98
CA THR A 11 14.00 -11.75 4.79
C THR A 11 12.65 -11.37 4.21
N GLY A 12 12.29 -10.09 4.29
CA GLY A 12 11.20 -9.54 3.48
C GLY A 12 11.60 -9.43 2.01
N ALA A 13 10.66 -9.73 1.10
CA ALA A 13 10.82 -9.49 -0.33
C ALA A 13 10.02 -8.25 -0.76
N TYR A 14 10.71 -7.25 -1.29
CA TYR A 14 10.14 -5.99 -1.74
C TYR A 14 10.17 -5.88 -3.27
N CYS A 15 9.13 -5.31 -3.85
CA CYS A 15 9.05 -5.11 -5.30
C CYS A 15 10.10 -4.10 -5.76
N PRO A 16 10.89 -4.38 -6.82
CA PRO A 16 11.82 -3.39 -7.38
C PRO A 16 11.13 -2.22 -8.09
N HIS A 17 9.82 -2.31 -8.38
CA HIS A 17 9.09 -1.26 -9.10
C HIS A 17 8.31 -0.31 -8.20
N CYS A 18 7.60 -0.86 -7.21
CA CYS A 18 6.78 -0.05 -6.29
C CYS A 18 7.33 -0.01 -4.87
N HIS A 19 8.37 -0.78 -4.57
CA HIS A 19 9.08 -0.83 -3.30
C HIS A 19 8.22 -1.29 -2.11
N LEU A 20 7.05 -1.86 -2.38
CA LEU A 20 6.18 -2.44 -1.37
C LEU A 20 6.61 -3.88 -1.06
N LEU A 21 6.47 -4.25 0.20
CA LEU A 21 6.64 -5.60 0.69
C LEU A 21 5.63 -6.51 -0.01
N ILE A 22 6.11 -7.56 -0.67
CA ILE A 22 5.30 -8.54 -1.39
C ILE A 22 5.06 -9.76 -0.54
N GLU A 23 6.12 -10.28 0.07
CA GLU A 23 6.12 -11.53 0.81
C GLU A 23 7.05 -11.39 2.03
N ARG A 24 6.64 -11.94 3.17
CA ARG A 24 7.46 -11.99 4.40
C ARG A 24 8.19 -13.32 4.46
N ASP A 25 9.24 -13.37 5.26
CA ASP A 25 9.94 -14.59 5.65
C ASP A 25 10.37 -15.49 4.47
N VAL A 26 10.88 -14.86 3.40
CA VAL A 26 11.35 -15.57 2.21
C VAL A 26 12.83 -15.88 2.31
N ARG A 27 13.25 -16.98 1.67
CA ARG A 27 14.67 -17.28 1.47
C ARG A 27 15.18 -16.58 0.22
N ALA A 28 16.34 -15.92 0.32
CA ALA A 28 17.01 -15.33 -0.81
C ALA A 28 17.76 -16.40 -1.65
N PRO A 29 17.88 -16.23 -2.99
CA PRO A 29 17.28 -15.17 -3.80
C PRO A 29 15.79 -15.40 -4.06
N TRP A 30 14.97 -14.34 -3.93
CA TRP A 30 13.52 -14.38 -4.21
C TRP A 30 13.18 -13.43 -5.38
N PRO A 31 12.17 -13.76 -6.21
CA PRO A 31 11.44 -15.03 -6.26
C PRO A 31 12.25 -16.12 -7.00
N ALA A 32 11.98 -17.40 -6.72
CA ALA A 32 12.65 -18.52 -7.41
C ALA A 32 12.28 -18.62 -8.90
N ARG A 33 11.09 -18.14 -9.27
CA ARG A 33 10.60 -18.01 -10.65
C ARG A 33 9.98 -16.63 -10.84
N PRO A 34 9.88 -16.09 -12.06
CA PRO A 34 9.23 -14.80 -12.27
C PRO A 34 7.80 -14.77 -11.73
N VAL A 35 7.45 -13.72 -10.97
CA VAL A 35 6.10 -13.51 -10.42
C VAL A 35 5.59 -12.11 -10.74
N ARG A 36 4.27 -11.90 -10.77
CA ARG A 36 3.70 -10.54 -10.87
C ARG A 36 3.52 -9.96 -9.48
N CYS A 37 3.90 -8.69 -9.31
CA CYS A 37 3.67 -7.99 -8.06
C CYS A 37 2.15 -7.81 -7.78
N ALA A 38 1.67 -8.23 -6.61
CA ALA A 38 0.28 -8.02 -6.20
C ALA A 38 -0.16 -6.54 -6.22
N HIS A 39 0.78 -5.62 -6.01
CA HIS A 39 0.52 -4.18 -5.96
C HIS A 39 0.53 -3.50 -7.34
N CYS A 40 1.67 -3.55 -8.04
CA CYS A 40 1.86 -2.81 -9.29
C CYS A 40 1.65 -3.66 -10.55
N GLN A 41 1.41 -4.97 -10.41
CA GLN A 41 1.14 -5.93 -11.49
C GLN A 41 2.26 -6.15 -12.52
N LEU A 42 3.40 -5.47 -12.35
CA LEU A 42 4.60 -5.69 -13.15
C LEU A 42 5.29 -7.01 -12.78
N LEU A 43 5.94 -7.62 -13.77
CA LEU A 43 6.69 -8.86 -13.63
C LEU A 43 8.02 -8.62 -12.89
N ILE A 44 8.25 -9.38 -11.83
CA ILE A 44 9.51 -9.42 -11.08
C ILE A 44 10.26 -10.67 -11.55
N GLY A 45 11.43 -10.48 -12.14
CA GLY A 45 12.29 -11.60 -12.57
C GLY A 45 12.81 -12.41 -11.38
N ALA A 46 13.28 -13.63 -11.64
CA ALA A 46 13.85 -14.48 -10.61
C ALA A 46 15.02 -13.79 -9.89
N GLY A 47 15.03 -13.82 -8.54
CA GLY A 47 16.04 -13.19 -7.71
C GLY A 47 16.08 -11.66 -7.75
N ARG A 48 15.06 -10.99 -8.31
CA ARG A 48 15.06 -9.52 -8.49
C ARG A 48 14.28 -8.75 -7.43
N SER A 49 13.76 -9.39 -6.36
CA SER A 49 13.23 -8.61 -5.25
C SER A 49 14.34 -7.92 -4.46
N ARG A 50 14.00 -6.80 -3.83
CA ARG A 50 14.86 -6.16 -2.84
C ARG A 50 14.62 -6.83 -1.48
N THR A 51 15.64 -6.86 -0.62
CA THR A 51 15.54 -7.36 0.75
C THR A 51 15.12 -6.28 1.75
N GLU A 52 15.21 -5.03 1.34
CA GLU A 52 14.89 -3.86 2.15
C GLU A 52 13.88 -2.93 1.45
N PRO A 53 13.07 -2.19 2.23
CA PRO A 53 12.25 -1.11 1.68
C PRO A 53 13.15 -0.02 1.08
N ALA A 54 12.61 0.76 0.14
CA ALA A 54 13.40 1.87 -0.42
C ALA A 54 13.40 3.08 0.52
N PRO A 55 14.54 3.78 0.67
CA PRO A 55 14.70 4.84 1.66
C PRO A 55 13.99 6.17 1.31
N ARG A 56 13.19 6.30 0.23
CA ARG A 56 12.55 7.58 -0.14
C ARG A 56 11.10 7.49 -0.64
N PRO A 57 10.22 8.42 -0.18
CA PRO A 57 8.84 8.54 -0.63
C PRO A 57 8.79 9.21 -2.01
N GLY A 58 8.54 8.42 -3.05
CA GLY A 58 8.45 8.93 -4.43
C GLY A 58 8.40 7.83 -5.47
N ALA A 59 8.99 6.67 -5.16
CA ALA A 59 9.03 5.51 -6.05
C ALA A 59 7.76 4.63 -6.02
N LYS A 60 6.73 5.00 -5.26
CA LYS A 60 5.50 4.21 -5.14
C LYS A 60 4.51 4.41 -6.32
N GLY A 61 4.90 5.20 -7.32
CA GLY A 61 4.04 5.70 -8.40
C GLY A 61 3.31 4.61 -9.21
N THR A 62 3.97 3.51 -9.54
CA THR A 62 3.33 2.45 -10.35
C THR A 62 2.18 1.74 -9.61
N ALA A 63 2.28 1.58 -8.28
CA ALA A 63 1.21 0.99 -7.49
C ALA A 63 0.00 1.93 -7.37
N ALA A 64 0.22 3.24 -7.26
CA ALA A 64 -0.86 4.22 -7.11
C ALA A 64 -1.87 4.18 -8.27
N GLY A 65 -1.39 4.03 -9.51
CA GLY A 65 -2.25 3.90 -10.69
C GLY A 65 -3.10 2.63 -10.66
N VAL A 66 -2.52 1.50 -10.27
CA VAL A 66 -3.23 0.22 -10.14
C VAL A 66 -4.26 0.28 -9.02
N PHE A 67 -3.91 0.85 -7.86
CA PHE A 67 -4.83 1.02 -6.74
C PHE A 67 -6.02 1.92 -7.11
N SER A 68 -5.76 3.05 -7.76
CA SER A 68 -6.81 3.93 -8.27
C SER A 68 -7.77 3.20 -9.21
N ARG A 69 -7.22 2.42 -10.16
CA ARG A 69 -8.03 1.68 -11.15
C ARG A 69 -8.82 0.53 -10.52
N ARG A 70 -8.29 -0.12 -9.48
CA ARG A 70 -9.01 -1.16 -8.74
C ARG A 70 -10.13 -0.55 -7.90
N ALA A 71 -9.82 0.44 -7.08
CA ALA A 71 -10.79 1.10 -6.22
C ALA A 71 -11.98 1.68 -6.98
N LYS A 72 -11.76 2.21 -8.19
CA LYS A 72 -12.84 2.73 -9.06
C LYS A 72 -13.69 1.65 -9.74
N ARG A 73 -13.22 0.40 -9.81
CA ARG A 73 -13.95 -0.69 -10.48
C ARG A 73 -14.68 -1.62 -9.52
N HIS A 74 -14.12 -1.82 -8.32
CA HIS A 74 -14.65 -2.72 -7.32
C HIS A 74 -15.54 -1.98 -6.32
N GLY A 75 -16.50 -1.18 -6.81
CA GLY A 75 -17.48 -0.52 -5.95
C GLY A 75 -18.16 -1.55 -5.05
N ASP A 76 -17.85 -1.48 -3.76
CA ASP A 76 -18.36 -2.31 -2.65
C ASP A 76 -18.31 -3.84 -2.85
N GLU A 77 -17.12 -4.40 -3.10
CA GLU A 77 -16.93 -5.86 -3.08
C GLU A 77 -17.04 -6.49 -1.67
N ASN A 78 -17.04 -5.68 -0.61
CA ASN A 78 -17.01 -6.17 0.77
C ASN A 78 -18.36 -6.07 1.50
N GLY A 79 -19.39 -5.51 0.86
CA GLY A 79 -20.73 -5.36 1.44
C GLY A 79 -20.79 -4.44 2.66
N HIS A 80 -19.83 -3.52 2.79
CA HIS A 80 -19.84 -2.54 3.88
C HIS A 80 -20.51 -1.26 3.37
N PRO A 81 -21.49 -0.70 4.10
CA PRO A 81 -22.13 0.54 3.67
C PRO A 81 -21.07 1.62 3.43
N PRO A 82 -21.21 2.41 2.35
CA PRO A 82 -20.22 3.42 2.02
C PRO A 82 -20.04 4.39 3.20
N ARG A 83 -18.78 4.60 3.61
CA ARG A 83 -18.45 5.56 4.67
C ARG A 83 -18.84 6.97 4.25
N SER A 84 -19.23 7.80 5.22
CA SER A 84 -19.60 9.19 4.94
C SER A 84 -18.37 9.99 4.47
N PRO A 85 -18.55 11.10 3.74
CA PRO A 85 -17.44 11.97 3.37
C PRO A 85 -16.63 12.45 4.57
N ASP A 86 -17.27 12.69 5.73
CA ASP A 86 -16.58 13.12 6.94
C ASP A 86 -15.72 12.01 7.54
N ASP A 87 -16.23 10.77 7.61
CA ASP A 87 -15.44 9.60 8.05
C ASP A 87 -14.20 9.39 7.18
N VAL A 88 -14.33 9.60 5.86
CA VAL A 88 -13.20 9.52 4.92
C VAL A 88 -12.15 10.59 5.24
N LEU A 89 -12.57 11.82 5.54
CA LEU A 89 -11.64 12.90 5.87
C LEU A 89 -10.95 12.65 7.21
N GLU A 90 -11.68 12.15 8.21
CA GLU A 90 -11.12 11.73 9.50
C GLU A 90 -10.11 10.58 9.33
N GLY A 91 -10.43 9.57 8.53
CA GLY A 91 -9.52 8.48 8.21
C GLY A 91 -8.23 8.96 7.55
N ILE A 92 -8.32 9.89 6.58
CA ILE A 92 -7.14 10.51 5.96
C ILE A 92 -6.28 11.24 7.01
N ARG A 93 -6.90 11.99 7.93
CA ARG A 93 -6.18 12.69 8.99
C ARG A 93 -5.55 11.73 10.00
N ALA A 94 -6.26 10.69 10.42
CA ALA A 94 -5.76 9.68 11.33
C ALA A 94 -4.51 9.00 10.76
N VAL A 95 -4.56 8.60 9.49
CA VAL A 95 -3.41 8.02 8.79
C VAL A 95 -2.25 9.01 8.69
N ALA A 96 -2.52 10.27 8.32
CA ALA A 96 -1.49 11.30 8.25
C ALA A 96 -0.82 11.53 9.62
N GLY A 97 -1.63 11.61 10.69
CA GLY A 97 -1.19 11.76 12.08
C GLY A 97 -0.31 10.61 12.55
N THR A 98 -0.71 9.35 12.31
CA THR A 98 0.09 8.16 12.62
C THR A 98 1.47 8.18 11.95
N ARG A 99 1.59 8.85 10.81
CA ARG A 99 2.85 8.98 10.07
C ARG A 99 3.63 10.25 10.36
N GLY A 100 3.11 11.16 11.20
CA GLY A 100 3.69 12.47 11.41
C GLY A 100 3.70 13.34 10.14
N GLU A 101 2.79 13.08 9.20
CA GLU A 101 2.66 13.79 7.93
C GLU A 101 1.43 14.71 7.96
N ARG A 102 1.44 15.76 7.13
CA ARG A 102 0.23 16.57 6.91
C ARG A 102 -0.68 15.89 5.87
N PRO A 103 -2.01 15.98 5.96
CA PRO A 103 -2.92 15.29 5.04
C PRO A 103 -2.59 15.51 3.56
N GLU A 104 -2.25 16.73 3.16
CA GLU A 104 -1.93 17.06 1.78
C GLU A 104 -0.61 16.46 1.28
N ARG A 105 0.28 16.03 2.19
CA ARG A 105 1.54 15.33 1.89
C ARG A 105 1.39 13.81 1.86
N LEU A 106 0.32 13.27 2.45
CA LEU A 106 0.08 11.85 2.52
C LEU A 106 -0.03 11.22 1.11
N LEU A 107 0.75 10.17 0.88
CA LEU A 107 0.70 9.41 -0.36
C LEU A 107 -0.43 8.37 -0.31
N MET A 108 -1.15 8.23 -1.42
CA MET A 108 -2.23 7.24 -1.58
C MET A 108 -1.79 5.82 -1.23
N VAL A 109 -0.54 5.47 -1.58
CA VAL A 109 -0.02 4.13 -1.33
C VAL A 109 0.20 3.88 0.16
N ASP A 110 0.68 4.89 0.90
CA ASP A 110 0.85 4.78 2.35
C ASP A 110 -0.51 4.66 3.05
N TYR A 111 -1.51 5.41 2.58
CA TYR A 111 -2.89 5.25 3.02
C TYR A 111 -3.44 3.85 2.77
N GLN A 112 -3.33 3.36 1.52
CA GLN A 112 -3.83 2.04 1.15
C GLN A 112 -3.16 0.91 1.93
N GLN A 113 -1.86 1.03 2.25
CA GLN A 113 -1.17 0.00 3.03
C GLN A 113 -1.75 -0.13 4.45
N LEU A 114 -2.19 0.97 5.05
CA LEU A 114 -2.85 0.95 6.34
C LEU A 114 -4.32 0.54 6.22
N ALA A 115 -5.06 1.05 5.23
CA ALA A 115 -6.46 0.70 5.00
C ALA A 115 -6.70 -0.79 4.67
N VAL A 116 -5.67 -1.51 4.19
CA VAL A 116 -5.77 -2.98 3.97
C VAL A 116 -5.68 -3.77 5.27
N VAL A 117 -4.98 -3.26 6.29
CA VAL A 117 -4.73 -3.98 7.54
C VAL A 117 -5.62 -3.50 8.69
N ASP A 118 -6.15 -2.28 8.59
CA ASP A 118 -7.00 -1.66 9.60
C ASP A 118 -8.38 -1.34 8.98
N PRO A 119 -9.44 -2.10 9.37
CA PRO A 119 -10.78 -1.92 8.82
C PRO A 119 -11.47 -0.63 9.27
N GLU A 120 -10.94 0.07 10.27
CA GLU A 120 -11.46 1.37 10.70
C GLU A 120 -11.09 2.48 9.71
N ILE A 121 -10.04 2.28 8.90
CA ILE A 121 -9.63 3.23 7.88
C ILE A 121 -10.48 3.00 6.62
N PRO A 122 -11.19 4.03 6.12
CA PRO A 122 -12.04 3.89 4.94
C PRO A 122 -11.25 3.41 3.72
N PRO A 123 -11.75 2.44 2.94
CA PRO A 123 -11.05 1.95 1.76
C PRO A 123 -10.94 3.03 0.67
N LEU A 124 -10.00 2.87 -0.26
CA LEU A 124 -9.87 3.81 -1.39
C LEU A 124 -11.14 3.92 -2.25
N SER A 125 -11.98 2.88 -2.30
CA SER A 125 -13.27 2.94 -2.99
C SER A 125 -14.13 4.09 -2.45
N ASP A 126 -14.19 4.24 -1.13
CA ASP A 126 -14.98 5.25 -0.44
C ASP A 126 -14.38 6.64 -0.65
N VAL A 127 -13.05 6.73 -0.65
CA VAL A 127 -12.34 7.97 -1.00
C VAL A 127 -12.71 8.46 -2.40
N PHE A 128 -12.72 7.55 -3.38
CA PHE A 128 -13.08 7.91 -4.76
C PHE A 128 -14.58 8.15 -4.93
N ALA A 129 -15.44 7.40 -4.22
CA ALA A 129 -16.88 7.61 -4.24
C ALA A 129 -17.25 9.00 -3.68
N ALA A 130 -16.63 9.41 -2.57
CA ALA A 130 -16.91 10.68 -1.91
C ALA A 130 -16.29 11.90 -2.63
N PHE A 131 -15.05 11.79 -3.13
CA PHE A 131 -14.28 12.96 -3.59
C PHE A 131 -13.81 12.90 -5.06
N GLY A 132 -14.04 11.80 -5.77
CA GLY A 132 -13.66 11.59 -7.17
C GLY A 132 -12.15 11.42 -7.44
N SER A 133 -11.29 11.98 -6.58
CA SER A 133 -9.84 11.84 -6.66
C SER A 133 -9.15 11.92 -5.30
N TRP A 134 -8.04 11.19 -5.15
CA TRP A 134 -7.16 11.30 -3.98
C TRP A 134 -6.66 12.72 -3.72
N LYS A 135 -6.32 13.45 -4.80
CA LYS A 135 -5.85 14.84 -4.69
C LYS A 135 -6.91 15.74 -4.08
N SER A 136 -8.18 15.57 -4.46
CA SER A 136 -9.31 16.31 -3.91
C SER A 136 -9.52 15.97 -2.44
N ALA A 137 -9.57 14.67 -2.10
CA ALA A 137 -9.80 14.19 -0.74
C ALA A 137 -8.74 14.72 0.25
N ARG A 138 -7.45 14.56 -0.06
CA ARG A 138 -6.36 15.01 0.82
C ARG A 138 -6.31 16.53 1.00
N ARG A 139 -6.69 17.29 -0.03
CA ARG A 139 -6.77 18.75 0.06
C ARG A 139 -7.91 19.15 0.99
N ARG A 140 -9.07 18.53 0.84
CA ARG A 140 -10.22 18.76 1.70
C ARG A 140 -9.94 18.37 3.15
N ALA A 141 -9.20 17.29 3.37
CA ALA A 141 -8.81 16.84 4.70
C ALA A 141 -7.91 17.86 5.43
N ALA A 142 -7.11 18.63 4.67
CA ALA A 142 -6.25 19.69 5.19
C ALA A 142 -6.96 21.03 5.43
N GLU A 143 -8.09 21.30 4.75
CA GLU A 143 -8.86 22.56 4.87
C GLU A 143 -9.72 22.63 6.14
N LEU A 144 -9.99 21.50 6.78
CA LEU A 144 -10.86 21.37 7.95
C LEU A 144 -10.06 21.35 9.27
N VAL A 145 -8.89 21.99 9.27
CA VAL A 145 -8.00 22.17 10.42
C VAL A 145 -7.99 23.63 10.83
#